data_AF-A0A1Q8RJ24-F1
#
_entry.id   AF-A0A1Q8RJ24-F1
#
_cell.length_a   1.000
_cell.length_b   1.000
_cell.length_c   1.000
_cell.angle_alpha   90.00
_cell.angle_beta   90.00
_cell.angle_gamma   90.00
#
_symmetry.space_group_name_H-M   'P 1'
#
loop_
_entity.id
_entity.type
_entity.pdbx_description
1 polymer ?
#
loop_
_entity_poly.entity_id
_entity_poly.type
_entity_poly.pdbx_seq_one_letter_code
_entity_poly.pdbx_strand_id
1 'polypeptide(L)'
;MSLYIFVVRFFIIGWTCSRAEYGGCADVGRSFSYFTILTFWGLGFYFLVSAVHTFTYARSGTPLLDRFPRFLQALHAFYYTTVVTYPFIVTIVYWGVLYSGPWYSLQFEAWSNISQHGLNSAFALFEIIIPRTSAAQLEWVHMFWLIIVLALYLSLAYLTYYTQNFYTYGFLDPKANGSGITAAYIIGIAVAGVVFFLIAKGLIWLREWITERKLGMDGKFAQQRYQPRDTEMGTFGTVDSKH
;
A
#
# COMPACT_ATOMS: atom_id res chain seq x y z
N MET A 1 11.62 -4.68 0.04
CA MET A 1 10.97 -3.35 0.16
C MET A 1 10.78 -2.95 1.62
N SER A 2 10.13 -3.77 2.44
CA SER A 2 9.98 -3.53 3.89
C SER A 2 11.29 -3.14 4.60
N LEU A 3 12.37 -3.91 4.41
CA LEU A 3 13.68 -3.62 5.00
C LEU A 3 14.18 -2.21 4.65
N TYR A 4 14.10 -1.83 3.37
CA TYR A 4 14.50 -0.50 2.93
C TYR A 4 13.66 0.59 3.61
N ILE A 5 12.33 0.43 3.64
CA ILE A 5 11.41 1.39 4.26
C ILE A 5 11.74 1.57 5.75
N PHE A 6 11.91 0.46 6.48
CA PHE A 6 12.26 0.53 7.90
C PHE A 6 13.63 1.15 8.13
N VAL A 7 14.64 0.80 7.33
CA VAL A 7 15.97 1.43 7.40
C VAL A 7 15.86 2.94 7.17
N VAL A 8 15.15 3.38 6.13
CA VAL A 8 14.92 4.81 5.86
C VAL A 8 14.22 5.48 7.04
N ARG A 9 13.14 4.89 7.58
CA ARG A 9 12.39 5.48 8.69
C ARG A 9 13.24 5.60 9.95
N PHE A 10 13.90 4.53 10.36
CA PHE A 10 14.74 4.55 11.56
C PHE A 10 15.96 5.46 11.38
N PHE A 11 16.55 5.50 10.18
CA PHE A 11 17.63 6.42 9.88
C PHE A 11 17.18 7.88 9.96
N ILE A 12 16.05 8.25 9.33
CA ILE A 12 15.52 9.63 9.41
C ILE A 12 15.19 10.00 10.85
N ILE A 13 14.56 9.10 11.61
CA ILE A 13 14.27 9.31 13.04
C ILE A 13 15.56 9.60 13.82
N GLY A 14 16.58 8.75 13.69
CA GLY A 14 17.85 8.93 14.40
C GLY A 14 18.60 10.18 13.94
N TRP A 15 18.65 10.41 12.63
CA TRP A 15 19.33 11.55 12.00
C TRP A 15 18.74 12.87 12.46
N THR A 16 17.41 13.01 12.39
CA THR A 16 16.70 14.22 12.81
C THR A 16 16.75 14.41 14.32
N CYS A 17 16.53 13.36 15.13
CA CYS A 17 16.54 13.47 16.59
C CYS A 17 17.94 13.86 17.14
N SER A 18 19.01 13.41 16.49
CA SER A 18 20.39 13.75 16.87
C SER A 18 20.85 15.16 16.44
N ARG A 19 20.04 15.92 15.70
CA ARG A 19 20.44 17.19 15.07
C ARG A 19 19.39 18.28 15.22
N ALA A 20 19.74 19.34 15.96
CA ALA A 20 18.84 20.45 16.22
C ALA A 20 18.48 21.24 14.95
N GLU A 21 19.39 21.30 13.97
CA GLU A 21 19.18 21.98 12.69
C GLU A 21 18.05 21.37 11.84
N TYR A 22 17.63 20.13 12.14
CA TYR A 22 16.50 19.47 11.51
C TYR A 22 15.25 19.41 12.40
N GLY A 23 15.21 20.20 13.49
CA GLY A 23 14.07 20.26 14.43
C GLY A 23 14.14 19.25 15.59
N GLY A 24 15.17 18.39 15.63
CA GLY A 24 15.41 17.49 16.74
C GLY A 24 14.29 16.45 16.96
N CYS A 25 14.27 15.85 18.15
CA CYS A 25 13.31 14.78 18.46
C CYS A 25 11.86 15.26 18.54
N ALA A 26 11.63 16.57 18.73
CA ALA A 26 10.29 17.15 18.73
C ALA A 26 9.61 16.98 17.37
N ASP A 27 10.31 17.29 16.27
CA ASP A 27 9.76 17.14 14.92
C ASP A 27 9.61 15.68 14.51
N VAL A 28 10.45 14.78 15.04
CA VAL A 28 10.24 13.33 14.91
C VAL A 28 8.89 12.93 15.54
N GLY A 29 8.56 13.44 16.73
CA GLY A 29 7.26 13.17 17.37
C GLY A 29 6.09 13.67 16.54
N ARG A 30 6.23 14.84 15.92
CA ARG A 30 5.23 15.43 15.02
C ARG A 30 5.06 14.66 13.71
N SER A 31 6.08 13.92 13.27
CA SER A 31 6.09 13.24 11.97
C SER A 31 4.90 12.28 11.75
N PHE A 32 4.34 11.69 12.82
CA PHE A 32 3.16 10.84 12.72
C PHE A 32 1.86 11.59 12.34
N SER A 33 1.87 12.91 12.38
CA SER A 33 0.74 13.73 11.90
C SER A 33 0.69 13.84 10.38
N TYR A 34 1.77 13.47 9.68
CA TYR A 34 1.84 13.60 8.23
C TYR A 34 1.37 12.32 7.54
N PHE A 35 0.41 12.45 6.61
CA PHE A 35 -0.12 11.32 5.85
C PHE A 35 0.98 10.52 5.16
N THR A 36 1.95 11.19 4.53
CA THR A 36 3.11 10.57 3.88
C THR A 36 3.82 9.57 4.80
N ILE A 37 4.02 9.94 6.07
CA ILE A 37 4.74 9.12 7.04
C ILE A 37 3.90 7.91 7.43
N LEU A 38 2.59 8.10 7.63
CA LEU A 38 1.64 7.02 7.88
C LEU A 38 1.57 6.04 6.69
N THR A 39 1.47 6.55 5.46
CA THR A 39 1.46 5.74 4.24
C THR A 39 2.78 4.98 4.07
N PHE A 40 3.93 5.61 4.34
CA PHE A 40 5.23 4.95 4.20
C PHE A 40 5.43 3.85 5.25
N TRP A 41 5.01 4.06 6.51
CA TRP A 41 4.96 2.99 7.51
C TRP A 41 4.00 1.87 7.09
N GLY A 42 2.82 2.22 6.57
CA GLY A 42 1.86 1.28 6.00
C GLY A 42 2.50 0.41 4.92
N LEU A 43 3.19 1.00 3.94
CA LEU A 43 3.93 0.24 2.94
C LEU A 43 4.96 -0.71 3.59
N GLY A 44 5.72 -0.23 4.57
CA GLY A 44 6.72 -1.03 5.28
C GLY A 44 6.13 -2.29 5.91
N PHE A 45 5.03 -2.14 6.66
CA PHE A 45 4.34 -3.26 7.30
C PHE A 45 3.61 -4.14 6.29
N TYR A 46 2.99 -3.56 5.27
CA TYR A 46 2.37 -4.33 4.19
C TYR A 46 3.39 -5.27 3.53
N PHE A 47 4.54 -4.76 3.08
CA PHE A 47 5.56 -5.61 2.45
C PHE A 47 6.15 -6.65 3.40
N LEU A 48 6.23 -6.37 4.71
CA LEU A 48 6.66 -7.35 5.69
C LEU A 48 5.66 -8.50 5.78
N VAL A 49 4.37 -8.18 5.92
CA VAL A 49 3.29 -9.18 6.00
C VAL A 49 3.18 -9.96 4.69
N SER A 50 3.26 -9.29 3.54
CA SER A 50 3.27 -9.94 2.22
C SER A 50 4.46 -10.89 2.07
N ALA A 51 5.65 -10.53 2.55
CA ALA A 51 6.80 -11.43 2.54
C ALA A 51 6.57 -12.69 3.39
N VAL A 52 5.90 -12.58 4.54
CA VAL A 52 5.51 -13.73 5.37
C VAL A 52 4.48 -14.61 4.64
N HIS A 53 3.49 -14.02 3.98
CA HIS A 53 2.51 -14.76 3.17
C HIS A 53 3.16 -15.48 1.98
N THR A 54 4.09 -14.83 1.29
CA THR A 54 4.87 -15.45 0.21
C THR A 54 5.76 -16.58 0.73
N PHE A 55 6.45 -16.39 1.86
CA PHE A 55 7.30 -17.42 2.45
C PHE A 55 6.49 -18.66 2.88
N THR A 56 5.36 -18.45 3.56
CA THR A 56 4.48 -19.53 4.01
C THR A 56 3.88 -20.30 2.83
N TYR A 57 3.52 -19.59 1.76
CA TYR A 57 3.13 -20.20 0.49
C TYR A 57 4.26 -21.03 -0.12
N ALA A 58 5.46 -20.48 -0.25
CA ALA A 58 6.61 -21.18 -0.81
C ALA A 58 6.98 -22.45 -0.03
N ARG A 59 6.79 -22.42 1.30
CA ARG A 59 7.09 -23.57 2.17
C ARG A 59 5.99 -24.64 2.18
N SER A 60 4.72 -24.24 2.10
CA SER A 60 3.58 -25.14 2.40
C SER A 60 2.49 -25.21 1.33
N GLY A 61 2.68 -24.56 0.18
CA GLY A 61 1.70 -24.50 -0.91
C GLY A 61 0.45 -23.66 -0.62
N THR A 62 0.32 -23.11 0.59
CA THR A 62 -0.79 -22.26 1.02
C THR A 62 -0.26 -21.04 1.78
N PRO A 63 -0.64 -19.82 1.40
CA PRO A 63 -0.21 -18.63 2.15
C PRO A 63 -0.87 -18.60 3.53
N LEU A 64 -0.20 -18.01 4.51
CA LEU A 64 -0.74 -17.85 5.87
C LEU A 64 -2.07 -17.08 5.88
N LEU A 65 -2.28 -16.13 4.97
CA LEU A 65 -3.50 -15.34 4.87
C LEU A 65 -4.76 -16.20 4.67
N ASP A 66 -4.66 -17.29 3.89
CA ASP A 66 -5.77 -18.21 3.62
C ASP A 66 -6.26 -18.93 4.90
N ARG A 67 -5.43 -18.96 5.95
CA ARG A 67 -5.74 -19.60 7.23
C ARG A 67 -6.36 -18.63 8.24
N PHE A 68 -6.36 -17.32 7.96
CA PHE A 68 -6.96 -16.34 8.86
C PHE A 68 -8.48 -16.32 8.74
N PRO A 69 -9.22 -15.86 9.78
CA PRO A 69 -10.65 -15.60 9.67
C PRO A 69 -10.98 -14.64 8.52
N ARG A 70 -12.14 -14.82 7.88
CA ARG A 70 -12.55 -14.04 6.68
C ARG A 70 -12.49 -12.53 6.90
N PHE A 71 -12.77 -12.06 8.11
CA PHE A 71 -12.65 -10.65 8.45
C PHE A 71 -11.22 -10.11 8.28
N LEU A 72 -10.20 -10.84 8.75
CA LEU A 72 -8.80 -10.43 8.59
C LEU A 72 -8.35 -10.52 7.13
N GLN A 73 -8.89 -11.47 6.35
CA GLN A 73 -8.65 -11.53 4.90
C GLN A 73 -9.23 -10.30 4.19
N ALA A 74 -10.46 -9.91 4.53
CA ALA A 74 -11.10 -8.71 4.00
C ALA A 74 -10.33 -7.43 4.38
N LEU A 75 -9.89 -7.32 5.64
CA LEU A 75 -9.03 -6.21 6.07
C LEU A 75 -7.70 -6.19 5.31
N HIS A 76 -7.08 -7.34 5.04
CA HIS A 76 -5.86 -7.40 4.25
C HIS A 76 -6.10 -6.99 2.79
N ALA A 77 -7.22 -7.38 2.19
CA ALA A 77 -7.60 -6.94 0.85
C ALA A 77 -7.85 -5.43 0.78
N PHE A 78 -8.51 -4.86 1.81
CA PHE A 78 -8.64 -3.41 1.93
C PHE A 78 -7.27 -2.74 2.15
N TYR A 79 -6.40 -3.32 2.97
CA TYR A 79 -5.05 -2.81 3.19
C TYR A 79 -4.24 -2.75 1.91
N TYR A 80 -4.28 -3.82 1.09
CA TYR A 80 -3.72 -3.81 -0.26
C TYR A 80 -4.27 -2.67 -1.11
N THR A 81 -5.59 -2.44 -1.05
CA THR A 81 -6.23 -1.34 -1.79
C THR A 81 -5.68 0.03 -1.37
N THR A 82 -5.41 0.25 -0.08
CA THR A 82 -4.76 1.50 0.38
C THR A 82 -3.34 1.65 -0.19
N VAL A 83 -2.59 0.55 -0.25
CA VAL A 83 -1.20 0.49 -0.73
C VAL A 83 -1.08 0.80 -2.22
N VAL A 84 -2.04 0.38 -3.03
CA VAL A 84 -2.02 0.67 -4.48
C VAL A 84 -2.72 1.98 -4.85
N THR A 85 -3.27 2.72 -3.88
CA THR A 85 -4.03 3.96 -4.14
C THR A 85 -3.38 5.20 -3.54
N TYR A 86 -3.16 5.24 -2.23
CA TYR A 86 -2.69 6.44 -1.53
C TYR A 86 -1.28 6.93 -1.87
N PRO A 87 -0.30 6.05 -2.15
CA PRO A 87 1.05 6.51 -2.44
C PRO A 87 1.15 7.46 -3.64
N PHE A 88 0.27 7.31 -4.64
CA PHE A 88 0.20 8.24 -5.77
C PHE A 88 -0.27 9.64 -5.38
N ILE A 89 -1.26 9.72 -4.49
CA ILE A 89 -1.72 10.99 -3.92
C ILE A 89 -0.58 11.66 -3.16
N VAL A 90 0.15 10.90 -2.34
CA VAL A 90 1.29 11.40 -1.56
C VAL A 90 2.36 12.02 -2.46
N THR A 91 2.74 11.33 -3.53
CA THR A 91 3.71 11.83 -4.50
C THR A 91 3.20 13.10 -5.19
N ILE A 92 1.99 13.08 -5.74
CA ILE A 92 1.46 14.22 -6.50
C ILE A 92 1.22 15.45 -5.62
N VAL A 93 0.68 15.28 -4.41
CA VAL A 93 0.50 16.41 -3.49
C VAL A 93 1.85 17.00 -3.11
N TYR A 94 2.86 16.16 -2.88
CA TYR A 94 4.18 16.67 -2.55
C TYR A 94 4.78 17.52 -3.67
N TRP A 95 4.94 16.98 -4.89
CA TRP A 95 5.57 17.71 -5.99
C TRP A 95 4.66 18.71 -6.71
N GLY A 96 3.35 18.54 -6.63
CA GLY A 96 2.37 19.41 -7.28
C GLY A 96 1.86 20.54 -6.39
N VAL A 97 1.98 20.43 -5.07
CA VAL A 97 1.41 21.41 -4.12
C VAL A 97 2.41 21.87 -3.07
N LEU A 98 3.18 20.97 -2.46
CA LEU A 98 3.99 21.30 -1.27
C LEU A 98 5.42 21.77 -1.60
N TYR A 99 6.07 21.13 -2.57
CA TYR A 99 7.44 21.40 -2.94
C TYR A 99 7.51 22.49 -4.01
N SER A 100 8.42 23.45 -3.81
CA SER A 100 8.71 24.51 -4.77
C SER A 100 10.21 24.65 -4.97
N GLY A 101 10.65 24.68 -6.23
CA GLY A 101 12.05 24.92 -6.57
C GLY A 101 12.61 23.91 -7.58
N PRO A 102 13.77 24.18 -8.18
CA PRO A 102 14.36 23.31 -9.19
C PRO A 102 14.98 22.04 -8.58
N TRP A 103 15.61 22.15 -7.41
CA TRP A 103 16.24 21.02 -6.69
C TRP A 103 16.53 21.39 -5.23
N TYR A 104 16.76 20.38 -4.39
CA TYR A 104 17.11 20.54 -2.97
C TYR A 104 18.55 21.04 -2.79
N SER A 105 18.76 21.89 -1.79
CA SER A 105 20.10 22.39 -1.42
C SER A 105 20.89 21.38 -0.58
N LEU A 106 20.21 20.56 0.22
CA LEU A 106 20.82 19.55 1.07
C LEU A 106 20.60 18.14 0.53
N GLN A 107 21.65 17.31 0.52
CA GLN A 107 21.57 15.93 0.06
C GLN A 107 20.61 15.09 0.93
N PHE A 108 20.58 15.36 2.24
CA PHE A 108 19.66 14.70 3.15
C PHE A 108 18.20 15.00 2.81
N GLU A 109 17.86 16.24 2.46
CA GLU A 109 16.50 16.62 2.06
C GLU A 109 16.13 15.96 0.73
N ALA A 110 17.04 15.97 -0.26
CA ALA A 110 16.80 15.27 -1.52
C ALA A 110 16.51 13.79 -1.29
N TRP A 111 17.42 13.11 -0.59
CA TRP A 111 17.32 11.68 -0.33
C TRP A 111 16.07 11.33 0.49
N SER A 112 15.80 12.04 1.58
CA SER A 112 14.68 11.74 2.47
C SER A 112 13.33 12.01 1.79
N ASN A 113 13.22 13.06 0.99
CA ASN A 113 11.98 13.35 0.26
C ASN A 113 11.77 12.39 -0.92
N ILE A 114 12.81 12.07 -1.69
CA ILE A 114 12.70 11.03 -2.73
C ILE A 114 12.30 9.69 -2.12
N SER A 115 12.91 9.31 -1.01
CA SER A 115 12.62 8.04 -0.34
C SER A 115 11.18 7.98 0.17
N GLN A 116 10.69 9.05 0.80
CA GLN A 116 9.39 9.04 1.45
C GLN A 116 8.24 9.45 0.53
N HIS A 117 8.45 10.33 -0.44
CA HIS A 117 7.39 10.77 -1.34
C HIS A 117 7.48 10.07 -2.69
N GLY A 118 8.68 9.86 -3.23
CA GLY A 118 8.87 9.30 -4.57
C GLY A 118 8.74 7.79 -4.58
N LEU A 119 9.46 7.10 -3.70
CA LEU A 119 9.40 5.65 -3.63
C LEU A 119 8.07 5.11 -3.11
N ASN A 120 7.24 5.94 -2.48
CA ASN A 120 5.84 5.62 -2.20
C ASN A 120 5.14 5.11 -3.47
N SER A 121 5.13 5.93 -4.53
CA SER A 121 4.54 5.54 -5.82
C SER A 121 5.29 4.40 -6.51
N ALA A 122 6.62 4.35 -6.41
CA ALA A 122 7.40 3.25 -7.00
C ALA A 122 7.03 1.88 -6.38
N PHE A 123 6.81 1.84 -5.06
CA PHE A 123 6.37 0.65 -4.37
C PHE A 123 4.91 0.28 -4.69
N ALA A 124 4.01 1.26 -4.81
CA ALA A 124 2.66 1.01 -5.28
C ALA A 124 2.63 0.46 -6.72
N LEU A 125 3.45 1.01 -7.61
CA LEU A 125 3.59 0.51 -8.98
C LEU A 125 4.13 -0.92 -9.03
N PHE A 126 5.11 -1.24 -8.17
CA PHE A 126 5.59 -2.62 -8.05
C PHE A 126 4.44 -3.56 -7.69
N GLU A 127 3.61 -3.21 -6.70
CA GLU A 127 2.46 -4.03 -6.29
C GLU A 127 1.37 -4.14 -7.36
N ILE A 128 1.21 -3.13 -8.20
CA ILE A 128 0.30 -3.18 -9.35
C ILE A 128 0.84 -4.11 -10.44
N ILE A 129 2.15 -4.09 -10.71
CA ILE A 129 2.74 -4.71 -11.90
C ILE A 129 3.21 -6.15 -11.64
N ILE A 130 3.81 -6.44 -10.48
CA ILE A 130 4.60 -7.65 -10.26
C ILE A 130 3.83 -8.77 -9.56
N PRO A 131 3.14 -8.55 -8.42
CA PRO A 131 2.34 -9.59 -7.78
C PRO A 131 1.21 -10.11 -8.66
N ARG A 132 0.71 -11.31 -8.32
CA ARG A 132 -0.47 -11.92 -8.97
C ARG A 132 -1.79 -11.62 -8.23
N THR A 133 -1.85 -10.49 -7.54
CA THR A 133 -2.99 -10.12 -6.69
C THR A 133 -4.20 -9.72 -7.54
N SER A 134 -5.32 -10.45 -7.45
CA SER A 134 -6.43 -10.24 -8.40
C SER A 134 -7.08 -8.85 -8.31
N ALA A 135 -7.47 -8.26 -9.44
CA ALA A 135 -8.30 -7.07 -9.52
C ALA A 135 -9.66 -7.24 -8.82
N ALA A 136 -10.14 -8.47 -8.70
CA ALA A 136 -11.34 -8.80 -7.93
C ALA A 136 -11.18 -8.46 -6.44
N GLN A 137 -9.96 -8.46 -5.90
CA GLN A 137 -9.71 -8.09 -4.50
C GLN A 137 -9.91 -6.59 -4.24
N LEU A 138 -9.85 -5.74 -5.26
CA LEU A 138 -10.20 -4.31 -5.13
C LEU A 138 -11.72 -4.17 -5.17
N GLU A 139 -12.39 -4.56 -4.10
CA GLU A 139 -13.85 -4.49 -3.99
C GLU A 139 -14.35 -3.06 -4.11
N TRP A 140 -15.53 -2.86 -4.70
CA TRP A 140 -16.11 -1.53 -4.87
C TRP A 140 -16.38 -0.82 -3.54
N VAL A 141 -16.69 -1.59 -2.50
CA VAL A 141 -16.86 -1.06 -1.14
C VAL A 141 -15.56 -0.45 -0.59
N HIS A 142 -14.39 -0.87 -1.08
CA HIS A 142 -13.12 -0.28 -0.64
C HIS A 142 -13.04 1.20 -1.00
N MET A 143 -13.66 1.64 -2.10
CA MET A 143 -13.72 3.06 -2.45
C MET A 143 -14.36 3.89 -1.33
N PHE A 144 -15.47 3.41 -0.74
CA PHE A 144 -16.10 4.06 0.42
C PHE A 144 -15.14 4.09 1.62
N TRP A 145 -14.51 2.96 1.95
CA TRP A 145 -13.57 2.89 3.07
C TRP A 145 -12.31 3.72 2.87
N LEU A 146 -11.84 3.91 1.63
CA LEU A 146 -10.75 4.83 1.32
C LEU A 146 -11.13 6.28 1.67
N ILE A 147 -12.37 6.69 1.40
CA ILE A 147 -12.85 8.02 1.79
C ILE A 147 -12.94 8.14 3.31
N ILE A 148 -13.41 7.09 4.00
CA ILE A 148 -13.43 7.07 5.47
C ILE A 148 -12.03 7.24 6.05
N VAL A 149 -11.01 6.54 5.53
CA VAL A 149 -9.63 6.69 6.01
C VAL A 149 -9.08 8.09 5.73
N LEU A 150 -9.40 8.70 4.59
CA LEU A 150 -9.02 10.10 4.31
C LEU A 150 -9.73 11.08 5.26
N ALA A 151 -11.00 10.84 5.59
CA ALA A 151 -11.74 11.64 6.56
C ALA A 151 -11.17 11.50 7.98
N LEU A 152 -10.79 10.29 8.39
CA LEU A 152 -10.10 10.05 9.67
C LEU A 152 -8.74 10.74 9.71
N TYR A 153 -7.99 10.73 8.60
CA TYR A 153 -6.75 11.49 8.50
C TYR A 153 -7.00 13.01 8.59
N LEU A 154 -8.04 13.52 7.93
CA LEU A 154 -8.42 14.93 8.05
C LEU A 154 -8.73 15.28 9.52
N SER A 155 -9.49 14.45 10.23
CA SER A 155 -9.73 14.62 11.66
C SER A 155 -8.43 14.63 12.46
N LEU A 156 -7.49 13.72 12.16
CA LEU A 156 -6.16 13.72 12.79
C LEU A 156 -5.40 15.01 12.51
N ALA A 157 -5.41 15.53 11.28
CA ALA A 157 -4.71 16.77 10.93
C ALA A 157 -5.24 17.98 11.73
N TYR A 158 -6.56 18.07 11.92
CA TYR A 158 -7.18 19.13 12.73
C TYR A 158 -6.99 18.88 14.24
N LEU A 159 -6.91 17.62 14.68
CA LEU A 159 -6.53 17.29 16.06
C LEU A 159 -5.08 17.70 16.34
N THR A 160 -4.16 17.50 15.39
CA THR A 160 -2.78 18.00 15.48
C THR A 160 -2.76 19.51 15.59
N TYR A 161 -3.56 20.23 14.80
CA TYR A 161 -3.67 21.69 14.96
C TYR A 161 -4.15 22.07 16.37
N TYR A 162 -5.20 21.43 16.88
CA TYR A 162 -5.73 21.72 18.20
C TYR A 162 -4.75 21.42 19.34
N THR A 163 -3.98 20.34 19.23
CA THR A 163 -3.09 19.86 20.31
C THR A 163 -1.66 20.39 20.21
N GLN A 164 -1.20 20.72 19.00
CA GLN A 164 0.21 21.06 18.72
C GLN A 164 0.36 22.43 18.03
N ASN A 165 -0.73 23.14 17.77
CA ASN A 165 -0.78 24.50 17.24
C ASN A 165 -0.15 24.69 15.85
N PHE A 166 -0.18 23.67 14.99
CA PHE A 166 0.22 23.80 13.60
C PHE A 166 -0.63 22.93 12.66
N TYR A 167 -0.82 23.38 11.42
CA TYR A 167 -1.41 22.57 10.37
C TYR A 167 -0.33 21.71 9.70
N THR A 168 -0.60 20.41 9.54
CA THR A 168 0.33 19.47 8.88
C THR A 168 0.62 19.87 7.43
N TYR A 169 -0.36 20.48 6.77
CA TYR A 169 -0.23 21.06 5.45
C TYR A 169 -0.82 22.46 5.43
N GLY A 170 -0.08 23.42 4.86
CA GLY A 170 -0.50 24.82 4.81
C GLY A 170 -1.85 25.02 4.10
N PHE A 171 -2.16 24.20 3.09
CA PHE A 171 -3.44 24.23 2.36
C PHE A 171 -4.66 23.82 3.21
N LEU A 172 -4.45 23.28 4.42
CA LEU A 172 -5.53 22.94 5.35
C LEU A 172 -5.88 24.10 6.29
N ASP A 173 -5.16 25.22 6.25
CA ASP A 173 -5.44 26.39 7.08
C ASP A 173 -6.52 27.28 6.44
N PRO A 174 -7.75 27.31 6.97
CA PRO A 174 -8.82 28.15 6.42
C PRO A 174 -8.61 29.64 6.69
N LYS A 175 -7.77 30.03 7.66
CA LYS A 175 -7.43 31.44 7.90
C LYS A 175 -6.43 31.95 6.87
N ALA A 176 -5.47 31.10 6.49
CA ALA A 176 -4.47 31.46 5.48
C ALA A 176 -5.03 31.42 4.05
N ASN A 177 -5.85 30.41 3.72
CA ASN A 177 -6.30 30.18 2.34
C ASN A 177 -7.77 30.56 2.09
N GLY A 178 -8.55 30.80 3.14
CA GLY A 178 -10.00 30.90 3.05
C GLY A 178 -10.69 29.53 3.06
N SER A 179 -11.93 29.50 3.56
CA SER A 179 -12.70 28.26 3.74
C SER A 179 -13.04 27.57 2.41
N GLY A 180 -13.33 28.33 1.36
CA GLY A 180 -13.65 27.79 0.03
C GLY A 180 -12.48 27.05 -0.62
N ILE A 181 -11.27 27.63 -0.58
CA ILE A 181 -10.06 27.00 -1.13
C ILE A 181 -9.68 25.76 -0.31
N THR A 182 -9.75 25.86 1.01
CA THR A 182 -9.48 24.73 1.91
C THR A 182 -10.42 23.55 1.62
N ALA A 183 -11.73 23.83 1.46
CA ALA A 183 -12.71 22.82 1.09
C ALA A 183 -12.41 22.21 -0.29
N ALA A 184 -11.98 23.03 -1.25
CA ALA A 184 -11.59 22.55 -2.59
C ALA A 184 -10.40 21.57 -2.53
N TYR A 185 -9.38 21.83 -1.70
CA TYR A 185 -8.29 20.87 -1.48
C TYR A 185 -8.76 19.55 -0.86
N ILE A 186 -9.60 19.63 0.17
CA ILE A 186 -10.15 18.44 0.84
C ILE A 186 -10.94 17.56 -0.15
N ILE A 187 -11.85 18.18 -0.92
CA ILE A 187 -12.65 17.49 -1.92
C ILE A 187 -11.76 16.97 -3.06
N GLY A 188 -10.79 17.77 -3.52
CA GLY A 188 -9.86 17.39 -4.58
C GLY A 188 -9.04 16.15 -4.22
N ILE A 189 -8.55 16.05 -2.98
CA ILE A 189 -7.82 14.87 -2.49
C ILE A 189 -8.73 13.64 -2.40
N ALA A 190 -9.98 13.80 -1.95
CA ALA A 190 -10.96 12.72 -1.92
C ALA A 190 -11.26 12.19 -3.33
N VAL A 191 -11.46 13.09 -4.30
CA VAL A 191 -11.65 12.74 -5.72
C VAL A 191 -10.41 12.05 -6.28
N ALA A 192 -9.20 12.54 -5.98
CA ALA A 192 -7.97 11.90 -6.39
C ALA A 192 -7.89 10.45 -5.86
N GLY A 193 -8.33 10.19 -4.63
CA GLY A 193 -8.43 8.84 -4.08
C GLY A 193 -9.33 7.91 -4.90
N VAL A 194 -10.50 8.38 -5.34
CA VAL A 194 -11.39 7.62 -6.22
C VAL A 194 -10.73 7.37 -7.59
N VAL A 195 -10.13 8.40 -8.17
CA VAL A 195 -9.47 8.28 -9.48
C VAL A 195 -8.33 7.27 -9.45
N PHE A 196 -7.45 7.34 -8.44
CA PHE A 196 -6.34 6.38 -8.30
C PHE A 196 -6.81 4.96 -8.00
N PHE A 197 -7.91 4.80 -7.25
CA PHE A 197 -8.52 3.48 -7.05
C PHE A 197 -8.94 2.86 -8.40
N LEU A 198 -9.62 3.63 -9.26
CA LEU A 198 -10.05 3.16 -10.58
C LEU A 198 -8.86 2.85 -11.48
N ILE A 199 -7.83 3.71 -11.48
CA ILE A 199 -6.59 3.49 -12.25
C ILE A 199 -5.90 2.21 -11.77
N ALA A 200 -5.68 2.04 -10.47
CA ALA A 200 -5.03 0.86 -9.91
C ALA A 200 -5.82 -0.42 -10.25
N LYS A 201 -7.15 -0.42 -10.04
CA LYS A 201 -8.01 -1.56 -10.39
C LYS A 201 -7.94 -1.88 -11.88
N GLY A 202 -7.96 -0.87 -12.76
CA GLY A 202 -7.84 -1.04 -14.20
C GLY A 202 -6.49 -1.61 -14.63
N LEU A 203 -5.38 -1.11 -14.05
CA LEU A 203 -4.03 -1.60 -14.37
C LEU A 203 -3.81 -3.04 -13.89
N ILE A 204 -4.29 -3.38 -12.69
CA ILE A 204 -4.23 -4.75 -12.15
C ILE A 204 -5.06 -5.69 -13.02
N TRP A 205 -6.27 -5.28 -13.41
CA TRP A 205 -7.11 -6.05 -14.33
C TRP A 205 -6.43 -6.26 -15.69
N LEU A 206 -5.80 -5.22 -16.23
CA LEU A 206 -5.07 -5.31 -17.48
C LEU A 206 -3.90 -6.29 -17.36
N ARG A 207 -3.12 -6.20 -16.28
CA ARG A 207 -2.02 -7.15 -16.00
C ARG A 207 -2.53 -8.59 -15.97
N GLU A 208 -3.60 -8.87 -15.24
CA GLU A 208 -4.24 -10.20 -15.20
C GLU A 208 -4.70 -10.67 -16.57
N TRP A 209 -5.38 -9.81 -17.33
CA TRP A 209 -5.84 -10.16 -18.66
C TRP A 209 -4.69 -10.49 -19.62
N ILE A 210 -3.60 -9.72 -19.59
CA ILE A 210 -2.40 -9.98 -20.39
C ILE A 210 -1.76 -11.31 -19.96
N THR A 211 -1.48 -11.46 -18.67
CA THR A 211 -0.69 -12.60 -18.17
C THR A 211 -1.47 -13.91 -18.20
N GLU A 212 -2.70 -13.93 -17.68
CA GLU A 212 -3.48 -15.16 -17.53
C GLU A 212 -4.23 -15.51 -18.81
N ARG A 213 -4.95 -14.55 -19.41
CA ARG A 213 -5.81 -14.85 -20.57
C ARG A 213 -5.08 -14.82 -21.91
N LYS A 214 -4.11 -13.92 -22.09
CA LYS A 214 -3.41 -13.78 -23.38
C LYS A 214 -2.14 -14.62 -23.46
N LEU A 215 -1.37 -14.70 -22.38
CA LEU A 215 -0.10 -15.43 -22.34
C LEU A 215 -0.20 -16.82 -21.68
N GLY A 216 -1.35 -17.19 -21.09
CA GLY A 216 -1.55 -18.49 -20.45
C GLY A 216 -0.66 -18.72 -19.22
N MET A 217 -0.26 -17.65 -18.54
CA MET A 217 0.67 -17.70 -17.39
C MET A 217 -0.07 -17.99 -16.08
N ASP A 218 -0.81 -19.10 -16.01
CA ASP A 218 -1.65 -19.45 -14.85
C ASP A 218 -0.88 -19.86 -13.59
N GLY A 219 0.46 -19.78 -13.61
CA GLY A 219 1.36 -20.04 -12.48
C GLY A 219 1.67 -21.51 -12.26
N LYS A 220 2.97 -21.83 -12.10
CA LYS A 220 3.48 -23.21 -11.95
C LYS A 220 2.86 -24.01 -10.80
N PHE A 221 2.41 -23.31 -9.75
CA PHE A 221 1.82 -23.92 -8.56
C PHE A 221 0.28 -23.95 -8.58
N ALA A 222 -0.38 -23.33 -9.56
CA ALA A 222 -1.84 -23.40 -9.66
C ALA A 222 -2.33 -24.82 -10.01
N GLN A 223 -1.50 -25.58 -10.74
CA GLN A 223 -1.79 -26.97 -11.12
C GLN A 223 -1.68 -27.97 -9.95
N GLN A 224 -1.01 -27.63 -8.85
CA GLN A 224 -0.89 -28.56 -7.70
C GLN A 224 -2.22 -28.80 -6.97
N ARG A 225 -3.25 -27.97 -7.19
CA ARG A 225 -4.62 -28.24 -6.70
C ARG A 225 -5.39 -29.24 -7.57
N TYR A 226 -4.93 -29.55 -8.78
CA TYR A 226 -5.54 -30.52 -9.69
C TYR A 226 -4.59 -31.70 -9.91
N GLN A 227 -4.24 -32.41 -8.84
CA GLN A 227 -4.01 -33.85 -8.98
C GLN A 227 -5.36 -34.53 -8.70
N PRO A 228 -6.09 -35.02 -9.73
CA PRO A 228 -7.15 -35.97 -9.47
C PRO A 228 -6.49 -37.15 -8.77
N ARG A 229 -7.03 -37.48 -7.61
CA ARG A 229 -6.58 -38.59 -6.76
C ARG A 229 -7.06 -39.92 -7.36
N ASP A 230 -6.78 -40.13 -8.64
CA ASP A 230 -7.23 -41.27 -9.42
C ASP A 230 -6.02 -42.02 -9.97
N THR A 231 -5.24 -42.66 -9.09
CA THR A 231 -4.60 -43.93 -9.43
C THR A 231 -4.16 -44.67 -8.16
N GLU A 232 -4.42 -45.98 -8.18
CA GLU A 232 -4.00 -47.03 -7.24
C GLU A 232 -4.92 -47.35 -6.05
N MET A 233 -6.04 -48.04 -6.37
CA MET A 233 -6.47 -49.20 -5.57
C MET A 233 -6.77 -50.39 -6.49
N GLY A 234 -5.78 -51.28 -6.61
CA GLY A 234 -5.97 -52.73 -6.58
C GLY A 234 -6.58 -53.40 -7.80
N THR A 235 -5.77 -53.68 -8.81
CA THR A 235 -5.89 -54.95 -9.55
C THR A 235 -5.51 -56.10 -8.61
N PHE A 236 -6.48 -56.60 -7.85
CA PHE A 236 -6.39 -57.94 -7.27
C PHE A 236 -7.03 -58.93 -8.24
N GLY A 237 -6.19 -59.81 -8.78
CA GLY A 237 -6.62 -60.85 -9.69
C GLY A 237 -7.52 -61.89 -9.03
N THR A 238 -8.38 -62.48 -9.85
CA THR A 238 -8.85 -63.84 -9.68
C THR A 238 -8.77 -64.53 -11.03
N VAL A 239 -7.70 -65.31 -11.19
CA VAL A 239 -7.72 -66.54 -11.97
C VAL A 239 -8.49 -67.56 -11.11
N ASP A 240 -9.56 -68.17 -11.60
CA ASP A 240 -9.53 -69.57 -12.05
C ASP A 240 -10.91 -70.15 -12.45
N SER A 241 -10.86 -70.92 -13.53
CA SER A 241 -11.61 -72.12 -13.94
C SER A 241 -13.15 -72.21 -13.97
N LYS A 242 -13.61 -72.70 -15.15
CA LYS A 242 -14.45 -73.89 -15.41
C LYS A 242 -15.91 -73.73 -15.87
N HIS A 243 -16.11 -74.37 -17.03
CA HIS A 243 -17.31 -74.93 -17.68
C HIS A 243 -18.21 -73.99 -18.49
#